data_AF-A0A7K4CYB2-F1
#
_entry.id   AF-A0A7K4CYB2-F1
#
_cell.length_a   1.000
_cell.length_b   1.000
_cell.length_c   1.000
_cell.angle_alpha   90.00
_cell.angle_beta   90.00
_cell.angle_gamma   90.00
#
_symmetry.space_group_name_H-M   'P 1'
#
loop_
_entity.id
_entity.type
_entity.pdbx_description
1 polymer ?
#
loop_
_entity_poly.entity_id
_entity_poly.type
_entity_poly.pdbx_seq_one_letter_code
_entity_poly.pdbx_strand_id
1 'polypeptide(L)'
;MESTTKRLEIMAIFQELFKQDDLFEGNHEPVHDKIVYFCQGKLYPDFVGKPNLQVAQELAKRAIQKSTKHSFERINAVLKKTGDIGKAFYILKEKMPQKSDMTRFLEKHLNTQDLTITDVHAALIRIAGMSGQDSQGDKITALSTLIGKCDPLEAKYIGRFVDGKMRLGANDLTMIEAIARLVATPSRVRGSAMASGQQVAPPSPDQDSEEIKAEQSKNREIIER
;
A
#
# COMPACT_ATOMS: atom_id res chain seq x y z
N MET A 1 2.90 10.36 2.24
CA MET A 1 3.58 10.39 0.93
C MET A 1 3.05 11.50 0.04
N GLU A 2 1.73 11.65 -0.18
CA GLU A 2 1.18 12.69 -1.07
C GLU A 2 1.53 14.15 -0.71
N SER A 3 1.90 14.41 0.55
CA SER A 3 2.21 15.76 1.05
C SER A 3 3.63 16.23 0.74
N THR A 4 4.49 15.37 0.19
CA THR A 4 5.90 15.69 -0.08
C THR A 4 6.34 15.15 -1.43
N THR A 5 7.19 15.90 -2.10
CA THR A 5 7.87 15.49 -3.35
C THR A 5 9.32 15.13 -3.10
N LYS A 6 9.83 15.30 -1.87
CA LYS A 6 11.22 15.03 -1.53
C LYS A 6 11.41 13.54 -1.38
N ARG A 7 12.26 12.98 -2.23
CA ARG A 7 12.60 11.55 -2.25
C ARG A 7 13.04 11.01 -0.88
N LEU A 8 13.85 11.77 -0.14
CA LEU A 8 14.34 11.36 1.18
C LEU A 8 13.22 11.24 2.22
N GLU A 9 12.22 12.13 2.18
CA GLU A 9 11.07 12.05 3.08
C GLU A 9 10.17 10.85 2.72
N ILE A 10 9.97 10.58 1.42
CA ILE A 10 9.26 9.38 0.94
C ILE A 10 9.97 8.10 1.40
N MET A 11 11.30 8.06 1.27
CA MET A 11 12.13 6.95 1.71
C MET A 11 12.00 6.71 3.22
N ALA A 12 12.04 7.77 4.03
CA ALA A 12 11.85 7.66 5.48
C ALA A 12 10.47 7.10 5.85
N ILE A 13 9.41 7.48 5.13
CA ILE A 13 8.06 6.92 5.36
C ILE A 13 8.05 5.41 5.02
N PHE A 14 8.71 4.98 3.94
CA PHE A 14 8.83 3.55 3.63
C PHE A 14 9.59 2.80 4.71
N GLN A 15 10.70 3.36 5.20
CA GLN A 15 11.47 2.73 6.27
C GLN A 15 10.65 2.59 7.56
N GLU A 16 9.84 3.59 7.89
CA GLU A 16 8.96 3.53 9.06
C GLU A 16 7.87 2.46 8.89
N LEU A 17 7.20 2.44 7.73
CA LEU A 17 6.19 1.44 7.41
C LEU A 17 6.75 0.01 7.56
N PHE A 18 7.92 -0.23 6.99
CA PHE A 18 8.56 -1.55 6.98
C PHE A 18 9.17 -1.96 8.33
N LYS A 19 9.40 -1.02 9.24
CA LYS A 19 9.79 -1.32 10.63
C LYS A 19 8.59 -1.76 11.46
N GLN A 20 7.44 -1.11 11.29
CA GLN A 20 6.25 -1.39 12.10
C GLN A 20 5.72 -2.82 11.91
N ASP A 21 5.93 -3.39 10.73
CA ASP A 21 5.48 -4.74 10.42
C ASP A 21 6.55 -5.82 10.72
N ASP A 22 7.69 -5.47 11.34
CA ASP A 22 8.79 -6.41 11.67
C ASP A 22 9.18 -7.34 10.51
N LEU A 23 9.50 -6.72 9.37
CA LEU A 23 9.78 -7.37 8.07
C LEU A 23 10.80 -8.52 8.10
N PHE A 24 11.56 -8.65 9.18
CA PHE A 24 12.73 -9.51 9.28
C PHE A 24 12.69 -10.44 10.50
N GLU A 25 11.62 -10.45 11.30
CA GLU A 25 11.53 -11.30 12.50
C GLU A 25 11.00 -12.72 12.22
N GLY A 26 10.87 -13.12 10.95
CA GLY A 26 10.65 -14.52 10.54
C GLY A 26 9.30 -15.14 10.91
N ASN A 27 8.47 -14.44 11.69
CA ASN A 27 7.19 -14.92 12.23
C ASN A 27 5.94 -14.22 11.68
N HIS A 28 6.09 -13.25 10.77
CA HIS A 28 4.95 -12.50 10.25
C HIS A 28 4.38 -13.13 8.97
N GLU A 29 3.05 -13.12 8.88
CA GLU A 29 2.30 -13.45 7.68
C GLU A 29 2.84 -12.65 6.48
N PRO A 30 2.91 -13.19 5.25
CA PRO A 30 3.42 -12.48 4.09
C PRO A 30 2.46 -11.34 3.70
N VAL A 31 2.56 -10.21 4.40
CA VAL A 31 1.79 -9.00 4.15
C VAL A 31 2.65 -7.98 3.40
N HIS A 32 3.97 -8.04 3.59
CA HIS A 32 4.93 -7.10 3.02
C HIS A 32 4.97 -7.11 1.50
N ASP A 33 4.85 -8.29 0.88
CA ASP A 33 4.73 -8.43 -0.57
C ASP A 33 3.48 -7.68 -1.08
N LYS A 34 2.34 -7.85 -0.38
CA LYS A 34 1.10 -7.13 -0.69
C LYS A 34 1.32 -5.62 -0.57
N ILE A 35 1.93 -5.13 0.51
CA ILE A 35 2.21 -3.69 0.72
C ILE A 35 3.03 -3.13 -0.45
N VAL A 36 4.12 -3.82 -0.82
CA VAL A 36 4.98 -3.43 -1.94
C VAL A 36 4.15 -3.33 -3.22
N TYR A 37 3.40 -4.37 -3.58
CA TYR A 37 2.59 -4.34 -4.80
C TYR A 37 1.47 -3.29 -4.74
N PHE A 38 0.84 -3.06 -3.59
CA PHE A 38 -0.16 -2.01 -3.43
C PHE A 38 0.42 -0.62 -3.67
N CYS A 39 1.60 -0.33 -3.12
CA CYS A 39 2.30 0.93 -3.35
C CYS A 39 2.65 1.13 -4.83
N GLN A 40 2.91 0.03 -5.56
CA GLN A 40 3.13 0.04 -7.01
C GLN A 40 1.84 0.10 -7.84
N GLY A 41 0.66 -0.05 -7.22
CA GLY A 41 -0.61 -0.16 -7.94
C GLY A 41 -0.81 -1.51 -8.63
N LYS A 42 -0.17 -2.56 -8.14
CA LYS A 42 -0.22 -3.94 -8.66
C LYS A 42 -0.80 -4.90 -7.62
N LEU A 43 -1.37 -6.01 -8.08
CA LEU A 43 -1.84 -7.09 -7.20
C LEU A 43 -0.84 -8.25 -7.09
N TYR A 44 0.05 -8.36 -8.06
CA TYR A 44 1.04 -9.41 -8.20
C TYR A 44 2.16 -8.93 -9.14
N PRO A 45 3.33 -9.61 -9.13
CA PRO A 45 4.40 -9.27 -10.05
C PRO A 45 4.06 -9.64 -11.49
N ASP A 46 4.67 -8.91 -12.44
CA ASP A 46 4.30 -8.96 -13.87
C ASP A 46 4.49 -10.34 -14.50
N PHE A 47 5.47 -11.12 -14.01
CA PHE A 47 5.77 -12.46 -14.53
C PHE A 47 4.71 -13.52 -14.18
N VAL A 48 3.76 -13.22 -13.28
CA VAL A 48 2.71 -14.17 -12.86
C VAL A 48 1.62 -14.32 -13.93
N GLY A 49 1.52 -13.38 -14.88
CA GLY A 49 0.59 -13.47 -16.02
C GLY A 49 -0.89 -13.45 -15.64
N LYS A 50 -1.24 -12.99 -14.43
CA LYS A 50 -2.62 -12.86 -13.96
C LYS A 50 -3.30 -11.60 -14.52
N PRO A 51 -4.64 -11.59 -14.65
CA PRO A 51 -5.38 -10.51 -15.31
C PRO A 51 -5.43 -9.23 -14.48
N ASN A 52 -4.77 -8.17 -14.95
CA ASN A 52 -4.69 -6.89 -14.22
C ASN A 52 -6.07 -6.37 -13.82
N LEU A 53 -6.15 -5.77 -12.63
CA LEU A 53 -7.34 -5.05 -12.19
C LEU A 53 -7.45 -3.72 -12.95
N GLN A 54 -7.84 -3.79 -14.21
CA GLN A 54 -8.21 -2.62 -15.01
C GLN A 54 -9.72 -2.54 -15.06
N VAL A 55 -10.29 -2.00 -14.00
CA VAL A 55 -11.71 -1.66 -13.96
C VAL A 55 -11.84 -0.34 -14.71
N ALA A 56 -12.59 -0.34 -15.81
CA ALA A 56 -12.88 0.90 -16.53
C ALA A 56 -13.47 1.95 -15.57
N GLN A 57 -13.08 3.23 -15.71
CA GLN A 57 -13.57 4.30 -14.83
C GLN A 57 -15.10 4.32 -14.70
N GLU A 58 -15.82 3.94 -15.76
CA GLU A 58 -17.29 3.82 -15.74
C GLU A 58 -17.80 2.76 -14.75
N LEU A 59 -17.12 1.63 -14.59
CA LEU A 59 -17.47 0.63 -13.58
C LEU A 59 -17.22 1.15 -12.17
N ALA A 60 -16.11 1.86 -11.97
CA ALA A 60 -15.79 2.45 -10.68
C ALA A 60 -16.83 3.53 -10.30
N LYS A 61 -17.31 4.35 -11.26
CA LYS A 61 -18.43 5.29 -11.06
C LYS A 61 -19.72 4.59 -10.64
N ARG A 62 -20.06 3.45 -11.26
CA ARG A 62 -21.23 2.65 -10.89
C ARG A 62 -21.08 2.01 -9.51
N ALA A 63 -19.89 1.51 -9.19
CA ALA A 63 -19.60 0.93 -7.88
C ALA A 63 -19.75 1.96 -6.76
N ILE A 64 -19.26 3.19 -6.97
CA ILE A 64 -19.45 4.26 -5.99
C ILE A 64 -20.90 4.74 -5.90
N GLN A 65 -21.63 4.81 -7.01
CA GLN A 65 -23.05 5.10 -6.98
C GLN A 65 -23.80 4.09 -6.09
N LYS A 66 -23.51 2.80 -6.28
CA LYS A 66 -24.11 1.71 -5.51
C LYS A 66 -23.72 1.76 -4.03
N SER A 67 -22.47 2.10 -3.69
CA SER A 67 -22.00 2.12 -2.30
C SER A 67 -22.34 3.41 -1.53
N THR A 68 -22.45 4.55 -2.23
CA THR A 68 -22.67 5.86 -1.59
C THR A 68 -24.07 6.45 -1.77
N LYS A 69 -24.90 5.85 -2.65
CA LYS A 69 -26.26 6.29 -2.99
C LYS A 69 -26.36 7.71 -3.57
N HIS A 70 -25.26 8.35 -3.94
CA HIS A 70 -25.26 9.63 -4.65
C HIS A 70 -25.70 9.45 -6.11
N SER A 71 -26.31 10.48 -6.72
CA SER A 71 -26.69 10.43 -8.13
C SER A 71 -25.48 10.42 -9.07
N PHE A 72 -25.67 9.91 -10.28
CA PHE A 72 -24.61 9.87 -11.29
C PHE A 72 -24.17 11.28 -11.72
N GLU A 73 -25.08 12.27 -11.74
CA GLU A 73 -24.71 13.67 -12.02
C GLU A 73 -23.77 14.21 -10.93
N ARG A 74 -24.07 13.92 -9.65
CA ARG A 74 -23.24 14.36 -8.53
C ARG A 74 -21.85 13.74 -8.62
N ILE A 75 -21.77 12.44 -8.91
CA ILE A 75 -20.50 11.71 -9.04
C ILE A 75 -19.65 12.31 -10.18
N ASN A 76 -20.26 12.53 -11.34
CA ASN A 76 -19.56 13.15 -12.48
C ASN A 76 -19.11 14.58 -12.19
N ALA A 77 -19.93 15.38 -11.50
CA ALA A 77 -19.57 16.74 -11.12
C ALA A 77 -18.36 16.76 -10.17
N VAL A 78 -18.34 15.87 -9.17
CA VAL A 78 -17.20 15.72 -8.25
C VAL A 78 -15.97 15.25 -9.01
N LEU A 79 -16.08 14.22 -9.86
CA LEU A 79 -14.95 13.70 -10.62
C LEU A 79 -14.37 14.73 -11.59
N LYS A 80 -15.21 15.52 -12.27
CA LYS A 80 -14.78 16.62 -13.15
C LYS A 80 -14.02 17.69 -12.37
N LYS A 81 -14.42 17.96 -11.13
CA LYS A 81 -13.75 18.93 -10.25
C LYS A 81 -12.43 18.39 -9.69
N THR A 82 -12.36 17.11 -9.34
CA THR A 82 -11.17 16.51 -8.71
C THR A 82 -10.14 16.00 -9.70
N GLY A 83 -10.54 15.55 -10.89
CA GLY A 83 -9.68 14.88 -11.88
C GLY A 83 -9.04 13.57 -11.37
N ASP A 84 -9.57 13.02 -10.28
CA ASP A 84 -9.03 11.87 -9.55
C ASP A 84 -10.21 11.12 -8.92
N ILE A 85 -10.37 9.85 -9.30
CA ILE A 85 -11.47 9.01 -8.86
C ILE A 85 -11.36 8.63 -7.38
N GLY A 86 -10.15 8.47 -6.86
CA GLY A 86 -9.95 8.26 -5.43
C GLY A 86 -10.34 9.48 -4.61
N LYS A 87 -9.99 10.69 -5.06
CA LYS A 87 -10.47 11.92 -4.41
C LYS A 87 -12.00 12.03 -4.48
N ALA A 88 -12.60 11.62 -5.59
CA ALA A 88 -14.07 11.58 -5.69
C ALA A 88 -14.66 10.59 -4.67
N PHE A 89 -14.03 9.41 -4.51
CA PHE A 89 -14.42 8.42 -3.51
C PHE A 89 -14.38 8.98 -2.11
N TYR A 90 -13.27 9.61 -1.73
CA TYR A 90 -13.11 10.28 -0.45
C TYR A 90 -14.25 11.27 -0.16
N ILE A 91 -14.47 12.24 -1.06
CA ILE A 91 -15.47 13.31 -0.88
C ILE A 91 -16.89 12.75 -0.77
N LEU A 92 -17.22 11.76 -1.60
CA LEU A 92 -18.58 11.19 -1.65
C LEU A 92 -18.87 10.32 -0.42
N LYS A 93 -17.87 9.58 0.09
CA LYS A 93 -17.96 8.82 1.35
C LYS A 93 -18.05 9.74 2.57
N GLU A 94 -17.23 10.78 2.62
CA GLU A 94 -17.22 11.76 3.72
C GLU A 94 -18.56 12.48 3.86
N LYS A 95 -19.22 12.77 2.73
CA LYS A 95 -20.53 13.44 2.67
C LYS A 95 -21.73 12.51 2.82
N MET A 96 -21.52 11.22 3.06
CA MET A 96 -22.64 10.36 3.42
C MET A 96 -23.15 10.76 4.80
N PRO A 97 -24.48 10.75 5.04
CA PRO A 97 -25.01 10.92 6.37
C PRO A 97 -24.37 9.87 7.27
N GLN A 98 -23.58 10.34 8.24
CA GLN A 98 -22.92 9.45 9.19
C GLN A 98 -24.02 8.69 9.91
N LYS A 99 -23.88 7.36 10.00
CA LYS A 99 -24.69 6.60 10.95
C LYS A 99 -24.42 7.20 12.33
N SER A 100 -25.44 7.25 13.19
CA SER A 100 -25.29 7.82 14.53
C SER A 100 -24.04 7.27 15.22
N ASP A 101 -23.36 8.07 16.05
CA ASP A 101 -22.13 7.66 16.73
C ASP A 101 -22.32 6.34 17.49
N MET A 102 -23.52 6.12 18.04
CA MET A 102 -23.94 4.85 18.65
C MET A 102 -23.92 3.69 17.64
N THR A 103 -24.50 3.85 16.45
CA THR A 103 -24.49 2.81 15.40
C THR A 103 -23.09 2.52 14.89
N ARG A 104 -22.22 3.53 14.79
CA ARG A 104 -20.83 3.35 14.35
C ARG A 104 -19.99 2.67 15.43
N PHE A 105 -20.22 3.02 16.69
CA PHE A 105 -19.63 2.36 17.85
C PHE A 105 -20.08 0.89 17.94
N LEU A 106 -21.38 0.63 17.74
CA LEU A 106 -21.94 -0.71 17.69
C LEU A 106 -21.40 -1.50 16.49
N GLU A 107 -21.35 -0.93 15.28
CA GLU A 107 -20.74 -1.62 14.12
C GLU A 107 -19.26 -1.89 14.35
N LYS A 108 -18.49 -0.99 14.96
CA LYS A 108 -17.08 -1.23 15.27
C LYS A 108 -16.89 -2.30 16.37
N HIS A 109 -17.84 -2.42 17.31
CA HIS A 109 -17.80 -3.44 18.37
C HIS A 109 -18.45 -4.78 17.96
N LEU A 110 -19.36 -4.78 16.98
CA LEU A 110 -20.08 -5.97 16.50
C LEU A 110 -19.48 -6.54 15.20
N ASN A 111 -18.96 -5.71 14.30
CA ASN A 111 -18.04 -6.14 13.22
C ASN A 111 -16.62 -6.04 13.78
N THR A 112 -16.15 -7.14 14.34
CA THR A 112 -14.90 -7.27 15.08
C THR A 112 -13.62 -7.22 14.23
N GLN A 113 -13.69 -6.93 12.93
CA GLN A 113 -12.50 -6.87 12.08
C GLN A 113 -12.46 -5.59 11.26
N ASP A 114 -11.53 -4.72 11.64
CA ASP A 114 -11.02 -3.65 10.79
C ASP A 114 -10.52 -4.27 9.47
N LEU A 115 -10.74 -3.57 8.36
CA LEU A 115 -10.43 -4.08 7.04
C LEU A 115 -8.91 -4.27 6.89
N THR A 116 -8.43 -5.51 6.81
CA THR A 116 -7.00 -5.77 6.68
C THR A 116 -6.54 -5.64 5.23
N ILE A 117 -5.25 -5.38 5.02
CA ILE A 117 -4.70 -5.36 3.66
C ILE A 117 -4.82 -6.72 2.97
N THR A 118 -4.79 -7.83 3.72
CA THR A 118 -5.04 -9.17 3.21
C THR A 118 -6.48 -9.31 2.70
N ASP A 119 -7.46 -8.76 3.40
CA ASP A 119 -8.86 -8.75 2.96
C ASP A 119 -9.06 -7.93 1.69
N VAL A 120 -8.44 -6.74 1.64
CA VAL A 120 -8.48 -5.87 0.45
C VAL A 120 -7.83 -6.57 -0.74
N HIS A 121 -6.65 -7.17 -0.53
CA HIS A 121 -5.93 -7.92 -1.57
C HIS A 121 -6.77 -9.07 -2.12
N ALA A 122 -7.32 -9.90 -1.25
CA ALA A 122 -8.17 -11.02 -1.63
C ALA A 122 -9.44 -10.55 -2.38
N ALA A 123 -10.06 -9.47 -1.92
CA ALA A 123 -11.21 -8.87 -2.60
C ALA A 123 -10.87 -8.37 -4.01
N LEU A 124 -9.76 -7.67 -4.17
CA LEU A 124 -9.33 -7.13 -5.47
C LEU A 124 -8.88 -8.24 -6.42
N ILE A 125 -8.21 -9.31 -5.93
CA ILE A 125 -7.90 -10.50 -6.72
C ILE A 125 -9.18 -11.16 -7.24
N ARG A 126 -10.19 -11.31 -6.37
CA ARG A 126 -11.48 -11.88 -6.77
C ARG A 126 -12.14 -11.05 -7.87
N ILE A 127 -12.14 -9.72 -7.73
CA ILE A 127 -12.69 -8.80 -8.74
C ILE A 127 -11.91 -8.90 -10.06
N ALA A 128 -10.58 -8.98 -9.99
CA ALA A 128 -9.73 -9.10 -11.17
C ALA A 128 -9.96 -10.41 -11.94
N GLY A 129 -10.22 -11.50 -11.23
CA GLY A 129 -10.50 -12.83 -11.81
C GLY A 129 -11.91 -12.99 -12.40
N MET A 130 -12.84 -12.06 -12.16
CA MET A 130 -14.18 -12.14 -12.75
C MET A 130 -14.11 -11.88 -14.26
N SER A 131 -14.64 -12.81 -15.06
CA SER A 131 -14.71 -12.72 -16.52
C SER A 131 -16.00 -13.36 -17.06
N GLY A 132 -16.41 -13.01 -18.27
CA GLY A 132 -17.64 -13.52 -18.89
C GLY A 132 -18.71 -12.44 -19.07
N GLN A 133 -19.85 -12.82 -19.64
CA GLN A 133 -20.90 -11.92 -20.13
C GLN A 133 -21.55 -11.08 -19.03
N ASP A 134 -21.72 -11.63 -17.82
CA ASP A 134 -22.32 -10.94 -16.67
C ASP A 134 -21.29 -10.40 -15.64
N SER A 135 -20.00 -10.61 -15.90
CA SER A 135 -18.92 -10.27 -14.96
C SER A 135 -18.85 -8.78 -14.60
N GLN A 136 -19.38 -7.91 -15.45
CA GLN A 136 -19.41 -6.46 -15.21
C GLN A 136 -20.30 -6.10 -14.02
N GLY A 137 -21.48 -6.74 -13.91
CA GLY A 137 -22.40 -6.52 -12.79
C GLY A 137 -21.84 -7.03 -11.46
N ASP A 138 -21.18 -8.19 -11.51
CA ASP A 138 -20.53 -8.80 -10.35
C ASP A 138 -19.36 -7.95 -9.85
N LYS A 139 -18.52 -7.44 -10.77
CA LYS A 139 -17.43 -6.51 -10.44
C LYS A 139 -17.94 -5.25 -9.75
N ILE A 140 -19.00 -4.64 -10.28
CA ILE A 140 -19.63 -3.46 -9.66
C ILE A 140 -20.10 -3.79 -8.23
N THR A 141 -20.74 -4.95 -8.06
CA THR A 141 -21.29 -5.37 -6.76
C THR A 141 -20.20 -5.66 -5.74
N ALA A 142 -19.20 -6.45 -6.12
CA ALA A 142 -18.06 -6.77 -5.28
C ALA A 142 -17.26 -5.52 -4.88
N LEU A 143 -16.98 -4.63 -5.84
CA LEU A 143 -16.29 -3.37 -5.58
C LEU A 143 -17.13 -2.44 -4.70
N SER A 144 -18.45 -2.34 -4.92
CA SER A 144 -19.35 -1.54 -4.07
C SER A 144 -19.37 -2.04 -2.63
N THR A 145 -19.30 -3.36 -2.43
CA THR A 145 -19.26 -3.99 -1.10
C THR A 145 -17.96 -3.67 -0.39
N LEU A 146 -16.83 -3.77 -1.10
CA LEU A 146 -15.52 -3.39 -0.57
C LEU A 146 -15.52 -1.91 -0.14
N ILE A 147 -15.89 -0.99 -1.04
CA ILE A 147 -15.96 0.45 -0.73
C ILE A 147 -16.93 0.73 0.42
N GLY A 148 -18.03 -0.02 0.52
CA GLY A 148 -19.00 0.11 1.60
C GLY A 148 -18.38 -0.06 2.99
N LYS A 149 -17.46 -1.02 3.13
CA LYS A 149 -16.74 -1.33 4.37
C LYS A 149 -15.60 -0.36 4.69
N CYS A 150 -15.07 0.33 3.70
CA CYS A 150 -13.88 1.17 3.84
C CYS A 150 -14.17 2.51 4.51
N ASP A 151 -13.23 3.03 5.28
CA ASP A 151 -13.20 4.44 5.67
C ASP A 151 -12.97 5.36 4.45
N PRO A 152 -13.31 6.67 4.54
CA PRO A 152 -13.14 7.58 3.42
C PRO A 152 -11.72 7.61 2.86
N LEU A 153 -10.71 7.52 3.73
CA LEU A 153 -9.30 7.51 3.33
C LEU A 153 -8.91 6.21 2.63
N GLU A 154 -9.39 5.06 3.10
CA GLU A 154 -9.16 3.76 2.47
C GLU A 154 -9.83 3.71 1.08
N ALA A 155 -11.08 4.18 0.99
CA ALA A 155 -11.82 4.28 -0.25
C ALA A 155 -11.09 5.15 -1.29
N LYS A 156 -10.37 6.19 -0.85
CA LYS A 156 -9.53 7.02 -1.72
C LYS A 156 -8.46 6.19 -2.41
N TYR A 157 -7.69 5.42 -1.65
CA TYR A 157 -6.57 4.65 -2.19
C TYR A 157 -7.05 3.45 -3.00
N ILE A 158 -8.14 2.80 -2.59
CA ILE A 158 -8.78 1.75 -3.38
C ILE A 158 -9.29 2.32 -4.72
N GLY A 159 -9.94 3.48 -4.71
CA GLY A 159 -10.38 4.14 -5.95
C GLY A 159 -9.22 4.43 -6.90
N ARG A 160 -8.09 4.91 -6.38
CA ARG A 160 -6.87 5.14 -7.18
C ARG A 160 -6.22 3.86 -7.69
N PHE A 161 -6.26 2.80 -6.88
CA PHE A 161 -5.75 1.49 -7.26
C PHE A 161 -6.56 0.93 -8.44
N VAL A 162 -7.89 1.01 -8.35
CA VAL A 162 -8.85 0.60 -9.39
C VAL A 162 -8.68 1.42 -10.68
N ASP A 163 -8.30 2.70 -10.58
CA ASP A 163 -7.95 3.57 -11.71
C ASP A 163 -6.58 3.25 -12.35
N GLY A 164 -5.76 2.43 -11.68
CA GLY A 164 -4.37 2.19 -12.04
C GLY A 164 -3.45 3.39 -11.80
N LYS A 165 -3.87 4.39 -11.00
CA LYS A 165 -3.13 5.64 -10.77
C LYS A 165 -3.04 5.96 -9.29
N MET A 166 -2.10 5.32 -8.59
CA MET A 166 -1.90 5.51 -7.13
C MET A 166 -1.48 6.93 -6.73
N ARG A 167 -0.76 7.65 -7.61
CA ARG A 167 -0.33 9.05 -7.41
C ARG A 167 0.41 9.28 -6.07
N LEU A 168 1.15 8.28 -5.61
CA LEU A 168 1.89 8.35 -4.33
C LEU A 168 3.24 9.06 -4.43
N GLY A 169 3.75 9.31 -5.64
CA GLY A 169 5.13 9.77 -5.85
C GLY A 169 6.18 8.72 -5.48
N ALA A 170 5.75 7.51 -5.13
CA ALA A 170 6.60 6.37 -4.87
C ALA A 170 7.20 5.84 -6.17
N ASN A 171 8.52 5.70 -6.20
CA ASN A 171 9.26 5.05 -7.27
C ASN A 171 9.84 3.74 -6.72
N ASP A 172 9.77 2.67 -7.50
CA ASP A 172 10.33 1.34 -7.18
C ASP A 172 11.75 1.43 -6.65
N LEU A 173 12.61 2.24 -7.28
CA LEU A 173 13.99 2.46 -6.84
C LEU A 173 14.10 3.08 -5.45
N THR A 174 13.16 3.96 -5.09
CA THR A 174 13.14 4.59 -3.76
C THR A 174 12.70 3.59 -2.70
N MET A 175 11.77 2.69 -3.04
CA MET A 175 11.34 1.63 -2.15
C MET A 175 12.45 0.59 -1.95
N ILE A 176 13.12 0.16 -3.03
CA ILE A 176 14.28 -0.74 -2.96
C ILE A 176 15.38 -0.13 -2.10
N GLU A 177 15.70 1.15 -2.30
CA GLU A 177 16.70 1.84 -1.48
C GLU A 177 16.28 1.94 0.00
N ALA A 178 14.99 2.20 0.28
CA ALA A 178 14.47 2.21 1.64
C ALA A 178 14.68 0.85 2.34
N ILE A 179 14.33 -0.24 1.66
CA ILE A 179 14.48 -1.61 2.17
C ILE A 179 15.96 -1.95 2.33
N ALA A 180 16.80 -1.66 1.33
CA ALA A 180 18.23 -1.94 1.38
C ALA A 180 18.91 -1.23 2.56
N ARG A 181 18.61 0.05 2.78
CA ARG A 181 19.13 0.81 3.93
C ARG A 181 18.61 0.26 5.26
N LEU A 182 17.36 -0.18 5.31
CA LEU A 182 16.78 -0.78 6.51
C LEU A 182 17.49 -2.09 6.89
N VAL A 183 17.80 -2.93 5.90
CA VAL A 183 18.53 -4.20 6.08
C VAL A 183 20.00 -3.97 6.42
N ALA A 184 20.66 -3.03 5.75
CA ALA A 184 22.08 -2.73 5.95
C ALA A 184 22.38 -2.07 7.31
N THR A 185 21.38 -1.57 8.04
CA THR A 185 21.60 -0.90 9.33
C THR A 185 21.59 -1.93 10.48
N PRO A 186 22.72 -2.19 11.17
CA PRO A 186 22.79 -3.19 12.23
C PRO A 186 21.84 -2.89 13.40
N SER A 187 21.30 -3.94 14.04
CA SER A 187 20.30 -3.86 15.12
C SER A 187 20.70 -2.96 16.29
N ARG A 188 22.01 -2.81 16.56
CA ARG A 188 22.56 -1.92 17.59
C ARG A 188 22.37 -0.43 17.29
N VAL A 189 22.37 -0.04 16.01
CA VAL A 189 22.21 1.37 15.58
C VAL A 189 20.72 1.73 15.43
N ARG A 190 19.86 0.72 15.17
CA ARG A 190 18.40 0.90 15.07
C ARG A 190 17.76 1.51 16.33
N GLY A 191 18.30 1.22 17.51
CA GLY A 191 17.86 1.81 18.79
C GLY A 191 18.53 3.15 19.17
N SER A 192 19.70 3.48 18.61
CA SER A 192 20.50 4.66 19.01
C SER A 192 20.38 5.85 18.05
N ALA A 193 20.25 5.61 16.73
CA ALA A 193 20.14 6.67 15.72
C ALA A 193 18.84 7.49 15.80
N MET A 194 17.87 7.08 16.63
CA MET A 194 16.61 7.79 16.85
C MET A 194 16.61 8.66 18.13
N ALA A 195 17.57 8.50 19.04
CA ALA A 195 17.69 9.39 20.20
C ALA A 195 18.33 10.75 19.82
N SER A 196 19.08 10.78 18.72
CA SER A 196 19.72 11.97 18.18
C SER A 196 19.37 12.04 16.70
N GLY A 197 18.49 12.96 16.28
CA GLY A 197 18.00 13.12 14.91
C GLY A 197 19.08 13.48 13.88
N GLN A 198 20.05 12.59 13.68
CA GLN A 198 21.21 12.80 12.85
C GLN A 198 21.11 11.87 11.64
N GLN A 199 21.12 12.47 10.45
CA GLN A 199 21.13 11.74 9.20
C GLN A 199 22.33 10.78 9.18
N VAL A 200 22.04 9.50 9.05
CA VAL A 200 23.07 8.47 8.83
C VAL A 200 23.60 8.69 7.41
N ALA A 201 24.82 9.23 7.31
CA ALA A 201 25.55 9.30 6.06
C ALA A 201 25.73 7.87 5.49
N PRO A 202 25.67 7.68 4.17
CA PRO A 202 25.97 6.37 3.59
C PRO A 202 27.38 5.92 4.03
N PRO A 203 27.58 4.64 4.37
CA PRO A 203 28.89 4.15 4.77
C PRO A 203 29.87 4.37 3.63
N SER A 204 31.06 4.88 3.97
CA SER A 204 32.14 5.13 3.02
C SER A 204 32.65 3.80 2.44
N PRO A 205 32.85 3.71 1.11
CA PRO A 205 33.18 2.47 0.40
C PRO A 205 34.50 1.80 0.83
N ASP A 206 35.32 2.50 1.60
CA ASP A 206 36.62 1.99 2.04
C ASP A 206 36.53 1.04 3.26
N GLN A 207 35.43 1.05 4.02
CA GLN A 207 35.30 0.22 5.23
C GLN A 207 34.98 -1.25 4.91
N ASP A 208 34.22 -1.52 3.85
CA ASP A 208 33.87 -2.89 3.45
C ASP A 208 35.09 -3.66 2.89
N SER A 209 36.08 -2.95 2.34
CA SER A 209 37.25 -3.59 1.73
C SER A 209 38.33 -4.02 2.72
N GLU A 210 38.34 -3.48 3.94
CA GLU A 210 39.17 -3.99 5.03
C GLU A 210 38.51 -5.17 5.76
N GLU A 211 37.19 -5.12 6.00
CA GLU A 211 36.47 -6.24 6.62
C GLU A 211 36.44 -7.48 5.72
N ILE A 212 36.24 -7.33 4.41
CA ILE A 212 36.30 -8.45 3.45
C ILE A 212 37.71 -9.08 3.41
N LYS A 213 38.78 -8.29 3.55
CA LYS A 213 40.16 -8.82 3.58
C LYS A 213 40.46 -9.57 4.88
N ALA A 214 39.94 -9.10 6.01
CA ALA A 214 40.11 -9.75 7.31
C ALA A 214 39.33 -11.09 7.40
N GLU A 215 38.14 -11.16 6.79
CA GLU A 215 37.34 -12.39 6.70
C GLU A 215 38.02 -13.42 5.77
N GLN A 216 38.60 -12.96 4.66
CA GLN A 216 39.31 -13.82 3.71
C GLN A 216 40.65 -14.33 4.25
N SER A 217 41.37 -13.57 5.08
CA SER A 217 42.59 -14.05 5.73
C SER A 217 42.30 -15.11 6.78
N LYS A 218 41.24 -14.92 7.58
CA LYS A 218 40.79 -15.93 8.56
C LYS A 218 40.36 -17.24 7.92
N ASN A 219 39.65 -17.19 6.80
CA ASN A 219 39.22 -18.40 6.10
C ASN A 219 40.37 -19.15 5.42
N ARG A 220 41.48 -18.47 5.06
CA ARG A 220 42.69 -19.16 4.57
C ARG A 220 43.42 -19.92 5.66
N GLU A 221 43.51 -19.36 6.88
CA GLU A 221 44.16 -20.06 8.01
C GLU A 221 43.39 -21.32 8.47
N ILE A 222 42.09 -21.39 8.21
CA ILE A 222 41.26 -22.57 8.55
C ILE A 222 41.42 -23.70 7.52
N ILE A 223 41.83 -23.39 6.28
CA ILE A 223 41.99 -24.37 5.19
C ILE A 223 43.40 -25.01 5.21
N GLU A 224 44.38 -24.39 5.87
CA GLU A 224 45.76 -24.89 5.97
C GLU A 224 46.06 -25.66 7.29
N ARG A 225 45.04 -26.00 8.08
CA ARG A 225 45.14 -26.90 9.25
C ARG A 225 44.34 -28.18 9.03
#